data_AF-A0A392QIM2-F1
#
_entry.id   AF-A0A392QIM2-F1
#
_cell.length_a   1.000
_cell.length_b   1.000
_cell.length_c   1.000
_cell.angle_alpha   90.00
_cell.angle_beta   90.00
_cell.angle_gamma   90.00
#
_symmetry.space_group_name_H-M   'P 1'
#
loop_
_entity.id
_entity.type
_entity.pdbx_description
1 polymer ?
#
loop_
_entity_poly.entity_id
_entity_poly.type
_entity_poly.pdbx_seq_one_letter_code
_entity_poly.pdbx_strand_id
1 'polypeptide(L)'
;MKCCLDKCVSQEQSAFVEGRSILDNALIAIEVIHALKRKTKGRKGELALKIDISKAYDKVDWGFLRGVLSKMGFSDVWIRSRTAAG
;
A
#
# COMPACT_ATOMS: atom_id res chain seq x y z
N MET A 1 9.87 -4.82 -14.76
CA MET A 1 8.89 -4.26 -13.81
C MET A 1 8.43 -5.30 -12.79
N LYS A 2 7.96 -6.49 -13.20
CA LYS A 2 7.65 -7.59 -12.26
C LYS A 2 8.77 -7.85 -11.24
N CYS A 3 10.00 -7.96 -11.71
CA CYS A 3 11.17 -8.22 -10.87
C CYS A 3 11.56 -7.09 -9.88
N CYS A 4 11.06 -5.87 -10.04
CA CYS A 4 11.38 -4.76 -9.13
C CYS A 4 10.25 -4.48 -8.13
N LEU A 5 9.03 -4.99 -8.38
CA LEU A 5 7.88 -4.79 -7.50
C LEU A 5 8.16 -5.29 -6.09
N ASP A 6 8.78 -6.47 -5.93
CA ASP A 6 9.12 -7.00 -4.59
C ASP A 6 10.09 -6.11 -3.79
N LYS A 7 10.85 -5.25 -4.46
CA LYS A 7 11.72 -4.25 -3.81
C LYS A 7 10.99 -2.93 -3.52
N CYS A 8 9.82 -2.73 -4.12
CA CYS A 8 9.04 -1.49 -4.06
C CYS A 8 7.86 -1.60 -3.09
N VAL A 9 7.34 -2.80 -2.85
CA VAL A 9 6.15 -3.04 -2.03
C VAL A 9 6.47 -3.92 -0.82
N SER A 10 5.90 -3.60 0.33
CA SER A 10 6.06 -4.40 1.55
C SER A 10 5.34 -5.75 1.42
N GLN A 11 5.70 -6.74 2.25
CA GLN A 11 5.04 -8.05 2.26
C GLN A 11 3.55 -7.94 2.62
N GLU A 12 3.20 -6.98 3.47
CA GLU A 12 1.83 -6.70 3.93
C GLU A 12 0.96 -6.05 2.84
N GLN A 13 1.53 -5.65 1.70
CA GLN A 13 0.77 -5.10 0.57
C GLN A 13 0.31 -6.22 -0.36
N SER A 14 -0.84 -6.82 -0.06
CA SER A 14 -1.38 -7.95 -0.85
C SER A 14 -2.28 -7.52 -2.01
N ALA A 15 -2.89 -6.34 -1.94
CA ALA A 15 -3.79 -5.85 -2.98
C ALA A 15 -3.03 -5.38 -4.22
N PHE A 16 -3.56 -5.68 -5.40
CA PHE A 16 -3.02 -5.29 -6.71
C PHE A 16 -1.57 -5.75 -6.97
N VAL A 17 -1.12 -6.79 -6.28
CA VAL A 17 0.17 -7.44 -6.51
C VAL A 17 -0.09 -8.84 -7.03
N GLU A 18 0.46 -9.16 -8.20
CA GLU A 18 0.30 -10.48 -8.80
C GLU A 18 0.89 -11.57 -7.90
N GLY A 19 0.16 -12.68 -7.76
CA GLY A 19 0.55 -13.80 -6.90
C GLY A 19 0.22 -13.61 -5.42
N ARG A 20 -0.35 -12.47 -4.99
CA ARG A 20 -0.83 -12.26 -3.62
C ARG A 20 -2.36 -12.27 -3.56
N SER A 21 -2.91 -12.84 -2.49
CA SER A 21 -4.36 -12.97 -2.34
C SER A 21 -4.93 -11.79 -1.56
N ILE A 22 -6.09 -11.28 -1.98
CA ILE A 22 -6.82 -10.28 -1.19
C ILE A 22 -7.26 -10.82 0.18
N LEU A 23 -7.38 -12.15 0.31
CA LEU A 23 -7.74 -12.80 1.56
C LEU A 23 -6.67 -12.61 2.64
N ASP A 24 -5.40 -12.44 2.26
CA ASP A 24 -4.30 -12.22 3.19
C ASP A 24 -4.53 -10.93 4.00
N ASN A 25 -5.00 -9.86 3.34
CA ASN A 25 -5.36 -8.61 4.02
C ASN A 25 -6.56 -8.78 4.97
N ALA A 26 -7.53 -9.62 4.60
CA ALA A 26 -8.68 -9.91 5.46
C ALA A 26 -8.25 -10.67 6.72
N LEU A 27 -7.35 -11.66 6.58
CA LEU A 27 -6.78 -12.40 7.69
C LEU A 27 -6.02 -11.49 8.67
N ILE A 28 -5.14 -10.62 8.15
CA ILE A 28 -4.42 -9.64 8.97
C ILE A 28 -5.40 -8.75 9.76
N ALA A 29 -6.45 -8.24 9.10
CA ALA A 29 -7.46 -7.43 9.78
C ALA A 29 -8.19 -8.21 10.90
N ILE A 30 -8.52 -9.47 10.64
CA ILE A 30 -9.14 -10.38 11.63
C ILE A 30 -8.20 -10.58 12.82
N GLU A 31 -6.91 -10.81 12.60
CA GLU A 31 -5.91 -10.98 13.67
C GLU A 31 -5.75 -9.72 14.52
N VAL A 32 -5.68 -8.54 13.89
CA VAL A 32 -5.63 -7.25 14.59
C VAL A 32 -6.85 -7.08 15.47
N ILE A 33 -8.07 -7.31 14.96
CA ILE A 33 -9.31 -7.20 15.73
C ILE A 33 -9.32 -8.19 16.90
N HIS A 34 -8.88 -9.43 16.68
CA HIS A 34 -8.79 -10.44 17.73
C HIS A 34 -7.78 -10.07 18.82
N ALA A 35 -6.62 -9.53 18.44
CA ALA A 35 -5.60 -9.06 19.38
C ALA A 35 -6.14 -7.93 20.27
N LEU A 36 -6.82 -6.95 19.66
CA LEU A 36 -7.46 -5.85 20.37
C LEU A 36 -8.52 -6.35 21.36
N LYS A 37 -9.40 -7.28 20.94
CA LYS A 37 -10.42 -7.87 21.83
C LYS A 37 -9.82 -8.54 23.06
N ARG A 38 -8.68 -9.24 22.91
CA ARG A 38 -8.00 -9.92 24.03
C ARG A 38 -7.33 -8.96 25.01
N LYS A 39 -6.93 -7.77 24.56
CA LYS A 39 -6.22 -6.77 25.38
C LYS A 39 -7.13 -5.69 25.96
N THR A 40 -8.42 -5.98 26.07
CA THR A 40 -9.44 -5.09 26.63
C THR A 40 -9.35 -4.90 28.15
N LYS A 41 -8.54 -5.69 28.86
CA LYS A 41 -8.31 -5.59 30.31
C LYS A 41 -6.85 -5.25 30.59
N GLY A 42 -6.58 -4.04 31.09
CA GLY A 42 -5.23 -3.55 31.42
C GLY A 42 -5.16 -2.02 31.49
N ARG A 43 -4.02 -1.48 31.95
CA ARG A 43 -3.80 -0.01 32.02
C ARG A 43 -3.43 0.65 30.69
N LYS A 44 -3.13 -0.13 29.64
CA LYS A 44 -2.79 0.35 28.29
C LYS A 44 -3.89 -0.04 27.31
N GLY A 45 -4.46 0.94 26.61
CA GLY A 45 -5.38 0.70 25.49
C GLY A 45 -4.63 0.55 24.18
N GLU A 46 -5.12 -0.32 23.30
CA GLU A 46 -4.64 -0.47 21.91
C GLU A 46 -5.77 -0.04 20.95
N LEU A 47 -5.40 0.49 19.78
CA LEU A 47 -6.33 0.99 18.77
C LEU A 47 -5.90 0.49 17.38
N ALA A 48 -6.88 0.12 16.55
CA ALA A 48 -6.67 -0.03 15.11
C ALA A 48 -7.12 1.24 14.39
N LEU A 49 -6.28 1.73 13.49
CA LEU A 49 -6.60 2.85 12.60
C LEU A 49 -6.87 2.32 11.20
N LYS A 50 -8.05 2.63 10.65
CA LYS A 50 -8.38 2.38 9.25
C LYS A 50 -8.34 3.70 8.49
N ILE A 51 -7.48 3.78 7.47
CA ILE A 51 -7.38 4.92 6.56
C ILE A 51 -7.97 4.49 5.21
N ASP A 52 -8.91 5.27 4.68
CA ASP A 52 -9.51 5.06 3.36
C ASP A 52 -9.30 6.31 2.50
N ILE A 53 -8.81 6.12 1.27
CA ILE A 53 -8.53 7.21 0.33
C ILE A 53 -9.58 7.16 -0.78
N SER A 54 -10.56 8.06 -0.70
CA SER A 54 -11.59 8.19 -1.73
C SER A 54 -11.00 8.75 -3.02
N LYS A 55 -11.33 8.11 -4.15
CA LYS A 55 -10.89 8.52 -5.49
C LYS A 55 -9.38 8.73 -5.56
N ALA A 56 -8.61 7.75 -5.08
CA ALA A 56 -7.15 7.86 -4.95
C ALA A 56 -6.44 8.33 -6.23
N TYR A 57 -6.88 7.86 -7.39
CA TYR A 57 -6.32 8.28 -8.68
C TYR A 57 -6.68 9.71 -9.10
N ASP A 58 -7.80 10.25 -8.63
CA ASP A 58 -8.20 11.64 -8.92
C ASP A 58 -7.47 12.64 -8.00
N LYS A 59 -7.07 12.18 -6.81
CA LYS A 59 -6.45 13.01 -5.77
C LYS A 59 -4.94 12.94 -5.72
N VAL A 60 -4.32 11.99 -6.44
CA VAL A 60 -2.87 11.83 -6.41
C VAL A 60 -2.20 12.99 -7.15
N ASP A 61 -1.18 13.60 -6.52
CA ASP A 61 -0.31 14.53 -7.22
C ASP A 61 0.67 13.72 -8.10
N TRP A 62 0.46 13.79 -9.42
CA TRP A 62 1.27 13.07 -10.39
C TRP A 62 2.72 13.59 -10.46
N GLY A 63 2.96 14.86 -10.13
CA GLY A 63 4.30 15.43 -9.99
C GLY A 63 5.08 14.76 -8.85
N PHE A 64 4.43 14.64 -7.69
CA PHE A 64 4.96 13.94 -6.53
C PHE A 64 5.25 12.47 -6.84
N LEU A 65 4.30 11.75 -7.46
CA LEU A 65 4.50 10.35 -7.83
C LEU A 65 5.71 10.16 -8.77
N ARG A 66 5.89 11.04 -9.76
CA ARG A 66 7.08 11.03 -10.62
C ARG A 66 8.37 11.21 -9.81
N GLY A 67 8.37 12.13 -8.85
CA GLY A 67 9.50 12.35 -7.94
C GLY A 67 9.85 11.10 -7.13
N VAL A 68 8.84 10.42 -6.57
CA VAL A 68 9.02 9.15 -5.85
C VAL A 68 9.63 8.09 -6.76
N LEU A 69 9.07 7.86 -7.95
CA LEU A 69 9.57 6.87 -8.90
C LEU A 69 11.01 7.16 -9.35
N SER A 70 11.36 8.42 -9.57
CA SER A 70 12.74 8.82 -9.89
C SER A 70 13.69 8.50 -8.75
N LYS A 71 13.32 8.80 -7.50
CA LYS A 71 14.13 8.46 -6.30
C LYS A 71 14.27 6.96 -6.06
N MET A 72 13.30 6.16 -6.49
CA MET A 72 13.37 4.70 -6.47
C MET A 72 14.24 4.12 -7.61
N GLY A 73 14.78 4.96 -8.50
CA GLY A 73 15.72 4.56 -9.56
C GLY A 73 15.05 4.14 -10.87
N PHE A 74 13.76 4.46 -11.07
CA PHE A 74 13.11 4.22 -12.36
C PHE A 74 13.63 5.21 -13.42
N SER A 75 13.90 4.71 -14.63
CA SER A 75 14.40 5.55 -15.73
C SER A 75 13.37 6.59 -16.15
N ASP A 76 13.82 7.79 -16.51
CA ASP A 76 12.95 8.88 -16.97
C ASP A 76 12.12 8.52 -18.20
N VAL A 77 12.67 7.73 -19.13
CA VAL A 77 11.93 7.25 -20.31
C VAL A 77 10.69 6.47 -19.88
N TRP A 78 10.85 5.58 -18.91
CA TRP A 78 9.75 4.80 -18.37
C TRP A 78 8.72 5.67 -17.65
N ILE A 79 9.17 6.59 -16.79
CA ILE A 79 8.29 7.51 -16.06
C ILE A 79 7.45 8.37 -17.02
N ARG A 80 8.07 8.93 -18.08
CA ARG A 80 7.38 9.76 -19.07
C ARG A 80 6.41 8.99 -19.94
N SER A 81 6.74 7.75 -20.32
CA SER A 81 5.90 6.91 -21.18
C SER A 81 4.52 6.61 -20.62
N ARG A 82 4.32 6.73 -19.30
CA ARG A 82 3.06 6.41 -18.61
C ARG A 82 2.25 7.61 -18.13
N THR A 83 2.83 8.81 -18.13
CA THR A 83 2.15 10.04 -17.72
C THR A 83 1.59 10.87 -18.88
N ALA A 84 1.85 10.47 -20.14
CA ALA A 84 1.32 11.14 -21.33
C ALA A 84 -0.05 10.60 -21.80
N ALA A 85 -0.64 9.65 -21.07
CA ALA A 85 -1.90 8.99 -21.42
C ALA A 85 -3.04 9.29 -20.43
N GLY A 86 -2.96 10.41 -19.70
CA GLY A 86 -4.02 10.92 -18.83
C GLY A 86 -4.73 12.09 -19.48
#